data_AF-M1PEC5-F1
#
_entry.id   AF-M1PEC5-F1
#
_cell.length_a   1.000
_cell.length_b   1.000
_cell.length_c   1.000
_cell.angle_alpha   90.00
_cell.angle_beta   90.00
_cell.angle_gamma   90.00
#
_symmetry.space_group_name_H-M   'P 1'
#
loop_
_entity.id
_entity.type
_entity.pdbx_description
1 polymer ?
#
loop_
_entity_poly.entity_id
_entity_poly.type
_entity_poly.pdbx_seq_one_letter_code
_entity_poly.pdbx_strand_id
1 'polypeptide(L)'
;MEIGEIADARKNVIKADAAWDIIKNIKTLHVGKGKKNVVFAPDADFRDEILKVTLGRTGNLRAPALRIGKRMYVGYNDTMYEELIG
;
A
#
# COMPACT_ATOMS: atom_id res chain seq x y z
N MET A 1 8.63 17.06 -1.44
CA MET A 1 7.78 16.15 -2.23
C MET A 1 6.53 16.93 -2.64
N GLU A 2 6.22 16.98 -3.94
CA GLU A 2 4.96 17.55 -4.44
C GLU A 2 3.90 16.44 -4.47
N ILE A 3 2.66 16.76 -4.05
CA ILE A 3 1.58 15.79 -4.00
C ILE A 3 0.82 15.84 -5.32
N GLY A 4 0.93 14.78 -6.13
CA GLY A 4 0.24 14.68 -7.42
C GLY A 4 -1.26 14.40 -7.30
N GLU A 5 -1.68 13.60 -6.31
CA GLU A 5 -3.09 13.24 -6.11
C GLU A 5 -3.36 12.99 -4.63
N ILE A 6 -4.49 13.50 -4.13
CA ILE A 6 -5.00 13.27 -2.77
C ILE A 6 -6.40 12.70 -2.87
N ALA A 7 -6.62 11.55 -2.26
CA ALA A 7 -7.94 10.92 -2.15
C ALA A 7 -8.28 10.65 -0.69
N ASP A 8 -9.50 11.03 -0.28
CA ASP A 8 -10.03 10.67 1.04
C ASP A 8 -10.50 9.22 1.01
N ALA A 9 -9.84 8.34 1.77
CA ALA A 9 -10.13 6.91 1.80
C ALA A 9 -11.56 6.57 2.26
N ARG A 10 -12.26 7.47 2.96
CA ARG A 10 -13.67 7.28 3.37
C ARG A 10 -14.65 7.55 2.23
N LYS A 11 -14.31 8.50 1.36
CA LYS A 11 -15.14 8.90 0.20
C LYS A 11 -14.80 8.07 -1.04
N ASN A 12 -13.52 7.77 -1.22
CA ASN A 12 -12.96 7.03 -2.36
C ASN A 12 -12.48 5.67 -1.88
N VAL A 13 -13.44 4.78 -1.61
CA VAL A 13 -13.15 3.43 -1.12
C VAL A 13 -12.56 2.59 -2.26
N ILE A 14 -11.30 2.18 -2.09
CA ILE A 14 -10.61 1.28 -3.03
C ILE A 14 -10.80 -0.16 -2.53
N LYS A 15 -11.56 -0.97 -3.28
CA LYS A 15 -11.79 -2.39 -2.99
C LYS A 15 -10.64 -3.27 -3.51
N ALA A 16 -10.66 -4.55 -3.18
CA ALA A 16 -9.62 -5.53 -3.52
C ALA A 16 -9.15 -5.50 -4.98
N ASP A 17 -10.07 -5.54 -5.96
CA ASP A 17 -9.71 -5.59 -7.38
C ASP A 17 -9.04 -4.29 -7.84
N ALA A 18 -9.62 -3.14 -7.47
CA ALA A 18 -9.04 -1.83 -7.76
C ALA A 18 -7.69 -1.61 -7.05
N ALA A 19 -7.54 -2.12 -5.83
CA ALA A 19 -6.27 -2.11 -5.12
C ALA A 19 -5.22 -2.93 -5.88
N TRP A 20 -5.59 -4.13 -6.35
CA TRP A 20 -4.71 -4.96 -7.14
C TRP A 20 -4.28 -4.30 -8.44
N ASP A 21 -5.18 -3.60 -9.13
CA ASP A 21 -4.86 -2.87 -10.35
C ASP A 21 -3.81 -1.77 -10.14
N ILE A 22 -3.79 -1.17 -8.95
CA ILE A 22 -2.74 -0.21 -8.58
C ILE A 22 -1.45 -0.96 -8.23
N ILE A 23 -1.55 -2.00 -7.40
CA ILE A 23 -0.41 -2.74 -6.84
C ILE A 23 0.37 -3.50 -7.92
N LYS A 24 -0.28 -4.14 -8.88
CA LYS A 24 0.40 -4.91 -9.93
C LYS A 24 1.32 -4.07 -10.83
N ASN A 25 1.15 -2.75 -10.83
CA ASN A 25 1.90 -1.81 -11.66
C ASN A 25 3.09 -1.15 -10.95
N ILE A 26 3.32 -1.45 -9.66
CA ILE A 26 4.48 -0.96 -8.91
C ILE A 26 5.58 -2.02 -8.86
N LYS A 27 6.80 -1.61 -8.53
CA LYS A 27 7.97 -2.49 -8.41
C LYS A 27 8.15 -3.00 -6.97
N THR A 28 7.76 -2.21 -5.98
CA THR A 28 8.01 -2.52 -4.57
C THR A 28 6.86 -2.02 -3.71
N LEU A 29 6.27 -2.93 -2.93
CA LEU A 29 5.19 -2.63 -1.99
C LEU A 29 5.70 -2.84 -0.56
N HIS A 30 5.61 -1.79 0.24
CA HIS A 30 5.90 -1.81 1.68
C HIS A 30 4.58 -1.78 2.44
N VAL A 31 4.37 -2.74 3.34
CA VAL A 31 3.15 -2.81 4.15
C VAL A 31 3.47 -2.83 5.63
N GLY A 32 2.89 -1.87 6.36
CA GLY A 32 3.03 -1.77 7.80
C GLY A 32 2.18 -2.81 8.54
N LYS A 33 2.82 -3.72 9.27
CA LYS A 33 2.18 -4.74 10.10
C LYS A 33 2.55 -4.54 11.58
N GLY A 34 1.98 -3.49 12.18
CA GLY A 34 2.27 -3.10 13.56
C GLY A 34 3.72 -2.63 13.69
N LYS A 35 4.49 -3.28 14.56
CA LYS A 35 5.92 -2.96 14.78
C LYS A 35 6.84 -3.43 13.65
N LYS A 36 6.37 -4.27 12.73
CA LYS A 36 7.16 -4.76 11.59
C LYS A 36 6.64 -4.17 10.29
N ASN A 37 7.52 -4.07 9.30
CA ASN A 37 7.12 -3.88 7.90
C ASN A 37 7.32 -5.20 7.13
N VAL A 38 6.65 -5.32 6.00
CA VAL A 38 6.88 -6.38 5.03
C VAL A 38 7.08 -5.71 3.69
N VAL A 39 8.12 -6.11 2.97
CA VAL A 39 8.43 -5.60 1.65
C VAL A 39 8.33 -6.74 0.66
N PHE A 40 7.63 -6.51 -0.45
CA PHE A 40 7.47 -7.50 -1.49
C PHE A 40 7.39 -6.86 -2.87
N ALA A 41 7.78 -7.63 -3.88
CA ALA A 41 7.51 -7.29 -5.27
C ALA A 41 6.10 -7.83 -5.61
N PRO A 42 5.24 -7.03 -6.25
CA PRO A 42 3.95 -7.54 -6.71
C PRO A 42 4.13 -8.67 -7.71
N ASP A 43 3.44 -9.77 -7.44
CA ASP A 43 3.43 -10.96 -8.28
C ASP A 43 2.01 -11.51 -8.32
N ALA A 44 1.51 -11.79 -9.52
CA ALA A 44 0.15 -12.24 -9.75
C ALA A 44 -0.12 -13.61 -9.11
N ASP A 45 0.89 -14.47 -9.03
CA ASP A 45 0.77 -15.78 -8.40
C ASP A 45 0.53 -15.66 -6.88
N PHE A 46 0.97 -14.55 -6.28
CA PHE A 46 0.80 -14.24 -4.85
C PHE A 46 -0.23 -13.15 -4.58
N ARG A 47 -1.11 -12.86 -5.55
CA ARG A 47 -2.12 -11.79 -5.47
C ARG A 47 -2.90 -11.80 -4.16
N ASP A 48 -3.44 -12.95 -3.78
CA ASP A 48 -4.35 -13.04 -2.63
C ASP A 48 -3.61 -12.87 -1.30
N GLU A 49 -2.37 -13.36 -1.21
CA GLU A 49 -1.51 -13.14 -0.05
C GLU A 49 -1.12 -11.67 0.11
N ILE A 50 -0.78 -11.02 -1.01
CA ILE A 50 -0.48 -9.60 -1.08
C ILE A 50 -1.70 -8.78 -0.66
N LEU A 51 -2.87 -9.06 -1.22
CA LEU A 51 -4.10 -8.35 -0.86
C LEU A 51 -4.47 -8.58 0.61
N LYS A 52 -4.28 -9.79 1.14
CA LYS A 52 -4.56 -10.10 2.55
C LYS A 52 -3.76 -9.23 3.52
N VAL A 53 -2.51 -8.88 3.20
CA VAL A 53 -1.71 -7.99 4.05
C VAL A 53 -1.97 -6.51 3.78
N THR A 54 -2.37 -6.15 2.56
CA THR A 54 -2.52 -4.76 2.09
C THR A 54 -3.91 -4.19 2.39
N LEU A 55 -4.95 -5.03 2.43
CA LEU A 55 -6.32 -4.63 2.75
C LEU A 55 -6.53 -4.54 4.27
N GLY A 56 -7.43 -3.65 4.67
CA GLY A 56 -7.88 -3.51 6.05
C GLY A 56 -8.96 -4.53 6.43
N ARG A 57 -9.44 -4.45 7.68
CA ARG A 57 -10.46 -5.36 8.25
C ARG A 57 -11.74 -5.48 7.42
N THR A 58 -12.07 -4.44 6.66
CA THR A 58 -13.29 -4.37 5.84
C THR A 58 -13.07 -4.75 4.37
N GLY A 59 -11.88 -5.23 4.01
CA GLY A 59 -11.55 -5.63 2.63
C GLY A 59 -11.23 -4.47 1.68
N ASN A 60 -11.08 -3.26 2.21
CA ASN A 60 -10.68 -2.07 1.44
C ASN A 60 -9.18 -1.79 1.61
N LEU A 61 -8.56 -1.11 0.64
CA LEU A 61 -7.18 -0.67 0.72
C LEU A 61 -6.95 0.08 2.04
N ARG A 62 -5.96 -0.38 2.79
CA ARG A 62 -5.67 0.20 4.10
C ARG A 62 -5.08 1.60 3.93
N ALA A 63 -5.63 2.57 4.64
CA ALA A 63 -5.02 3.88 4.80
C ALA A 63 -4.01 3.89 5.98
N PRO A 64 -3.00 4.77 5.96
CA PRO A 64 -2.57 5.61 4.84
C PRO A 64 -1.99 4.78 3.68
N ALA A 65 -2.12 5.26 2.45
CA ALA A 65 -1.51 4.66 1.27
C ALA A 65 -0.78 5.75 0.46
N LEU A 66 0.51 5.56 0.22
CA LEU A 66 1.36 6.50 -0.49
C LEU A 66 1.99 5.80 -1.67
N ARG A 67 1.90 6.41 -2.85
CA ARG A 67 2.60 5.94 -4.05
C ARG A 67 3.62 6.98 -4.46
N ILE A 68 4.88 6.56 -4.57
CA ILE A 68 5.99 7.41 -4.99
C ILE A 68 6.70 6.68 -6.14
N GLY A 69 6.47 7.15 -7.36
CA GLY A 69 6.95 6.48 -8.58
C GLY A 69 6.45 5.03 -8.67
N LYS A 70 7.38 4.08 -8.66
CA LYS A 70 7.12 2.62 -8.67
C LYS A 70 7.19 1.97 -7.28
N ARG A 71 7.18 2.75 -6.20
CA ARG A 71 7.10 2.24 -4.83
C ARG A 71 5.76 2.63 -4.22
N MET A 72 5.19 1.76 -3.42
CA MET A 72 3.97 2.04 -2.67
C MET A 72 4.14 1.63 -1.22
N TYR A 73 3.57 2.42 -0.33
CA TYR A 73 3.60 2.23 1.12
C TYR A 73 2.16 2.18 1.59
N VAL A 74 1.80 1.14 2.33
CA VAL A 74 0.42 0.92 2.79
C VAL A 74 0.41 0.64 4.29
N GLY A 75 -0.45 1.35 5.00
CA GLY A 75 -0.47 1.37 6.46
C GLY A 75 0.67 2.22 7.04
N TYR A 76 0.84 2.11 8.35
CA TYR A 76 1.79 2.92 9.10
C TYR A 76 2.77 2.02 9.87
N ASN A 77 4.05 2.41 9.85
CA ASN A 77 5.14 1.86 10.65
C ASN A 77 6.27 2.90 10.69
N ASP A 78 6.83 3.18 11.88
CA ASP A 78 7.81 4.26 12.05
C ASP A 78 9.03 4.08 11.12
N THR A 79 9.62 2.88 11.11
CA THR A 79 10.79 2.56 10.26
C THR A 79 10.50 2.75 8.76
N MET A 80 9.30 2.40 8.28
CA MET A 80 8.93 2.62 6.88
C MET A 80 8.92 4.10 6.49
N TYR A 81 8.49 4.96 7.41
CA TYR A 81 8.35 6.39 7.15
C TYR A 81 9.67 7.15 7.44
N GLU A 82 10.50 6.66 8.35
CA GLU A 82 11.88 7.15 8.52
C GLU A 82 12.69 6.96 7.23
N GLU A 83 12.60 5.80 6.57
CA GLU A 83 13.22 5.54 5.26
C GLU A 83 12.71 6.45 4.12
N LEU A 84 11.53 7.06 4.29
CA LEU A 84 10.94 7.98 3.32
C LEU A 84 11.42 9.42 3.48
N ILE A 85 11.86 9.79 4.69
CA ILE A 85 12.21 11.17 5.06
C ILE A 85 13.73 11.37 5.14
N GLY A 86 14.50 10.29 5.34
CA GLY A 86 15.96 10.28 5.27
C GLY A 86 16.50 10.39 3.84
#